data_AF-A0A712CRF4-F1
#
_entry.id   AF-A0A712CRF4-F1
#
_cell.length_a   1.000
_cell.length_b   1.000
_cell.length_c   1.000
_cell.angle_alpha   90.00
_cell.angle_beta   90.00
_cell.angle_gamma   90.00
#
_symmetry.space_group_name_H-M   'P 1'
#
loop_
_entity.id
_entity.type
_entity.pdbx_description
1 polymer ?
#
loop_
_entity_poly.entity_id
_entity_poly.type
_entity_poly.pdbx_seq_one_letter_code
_entity_poly.pdbx_strand_id
1 'polypeptide(L)'
;MGDSILSQAEIDALLNGDSDTKDEPTPGIASDSDIRPYDPNTQRRVVRERLQALEIINERFARQFRMGLFNLLRRSPDITVGAIRIQPYHEFARNLPVPT
;
A
#
# COMPACT_ATOMS: atom_id res chain seq x y z
N MET A 1 -46.09 2.83 37.19
CA MET A 1 -45.47 1.55 36.77
C MET A 1 -45.63 1.52 35.27
N GLY A 2 -44.51 1.69 34.56
CA GLY A 2 -44.46 2.06 33.16
C GLY A 2 -44.79 0.91 32.22
N ASP A 3 -45.56 1.23 31.19
CA ASP A 3 -45.98 0.32 30.13
C ASP A 3 -44.76 -0.24 29.37
N SER A 4 -44.72 -1.56 29.22
CA SER A 4 -43.72 -2.28 28.43
C SER A 4 -43.92 -1.92 26.95
N ILE A 5 -43.20 -0.91 26.48
CA ILE A 5 -43.31 -0.29 25.15
C ILE A 5 -42.78 -1.16 23.99
N LEU A 6 -42.33 -2.39 24.26
CA LEU A 6 -41.84 -3.31 23.23
C LEU A 6 -42.53 -4.68 23.36
N SER A 7 -42.94 -5.22 22.22
CA SER A 7 -43.45 -6.58 22.10
C SER A 7 -42.29 -7.58 22.16
N GLN A 8 -42.54 -8.80 22.63
CA GLN A 8 -41.50 -9.84 22.72
C GLN A 8 -40.83 -10.13 21.37
N ALA A 9 -41.57 -10.01 20.26
CA ALA A 9 -41.04 -10.16 18.91
C ALA A 9 -40.02 -9.07 18.54
N GLU A 10 -40.20 -7.84 19.03
CA GLU A 10 -39.23 -6.75 18.83
C GLU A 10 -37.98 -6.95 19.72
N ILE A 11 -38.14 -7.50 20.92
CA ILE A 11 -37.02 -7.85 21.80
C ILE A 11 -36.15 -8.94 21.15
N ASP A 12 -36.77 -9.98 20.60
CA ASP A 12 -36.06 -11.07 19.94
C ASP A 12 -35.38 -10.59 18.64
N ALA A 13 -35.99 -9.65 17.92
CA ALA A 13 -35.37 -9.03 16.74
C ALA A 13 -34.12 -8.21 17.11
N LEU A 14 -34.16 -7.46 18.21
CA LEU A 14 -33.01 -6.71 18.72
C LEU A 14 -31.91 -7.62 19.28
N LEU A 15 -32.29 -8.77 19.87
CA LEU A 15 -31.33 -9.72 20.45
C LEU A 15 -30.60 -10.54 19.37
N ASN A 16 -31.28 -10.88 18.28
CA ASN A 16 -30.73 -11.69 17.19
C ASN A 16 -30.04 -10.85 16.09
N GLY A 17 -30.31 -9.54 16.02
CA GLY A 17 -29.72 -8.63 15.03
C GLY A 17 -28.22 -8.39 15.18
N ASP A 18 -27.61 -8.78 16.30
CA ASP A 18 -26.19 -8.55 16.61
C ASP A 18 -25.30 -9.80 16.40
N SER A 19 -25.90 -10.94 16.01
CA SER A 19 -25.16 -12.22 15.93
C SER A 19 -24.70 -12.67 14.54
N ASP A 20 -25.07 -11.96 13.46
CA ASP A 20 -24.64 -12.31 12.09
C ASP A 20 -23.63 -11.29 11.53
N THR A 21 -22.45 -11.26 12.14
CA THR A 21 -21.21 -10.81 11.47
C THR A 21 -20.32 -12.02 11.21
N LYS A 22 -20.82 -12.95 10.39
CA LYS A 22 -19.95 -13.86 9.63
C LYS A 22 -19.67 -13.20 8.29
N ASP A 23 -18.58 -12.43 8.26
CA ASP A 23 -17.93 -11.92 7.05
C ASP A 23 -17.42 -13.10 6.20
N GLU A 24 -18.28 -13.65 5.34
CA GLU A 24 -17.88 -14.35 4.13
C GLU A 24 -17.80 -13.31 3.00
N PRO A 25 -16.63 -13.09 2.37
CA PRO A 25 -16.47 -12.03 1.38
C PRO A 25 -17.14 -12.43 0.07
N THR A 26 -18.41 -12.05 -0.09
CA THR A 26 -19.11 -12.12 -1.37
C THR A 26 -18.74 -10.88 -2.19
N PRO A 27 -18.21 -11.00 -3.42
CA PRO A 27 -17.88 -9.84 -4.24
C PRO A 27 -19.16 -9.29 -4.86
N GLY A 28 -19.89 -8.46 -4.11
CA GLY A 28 -21.16 -7.89 -4.56
C GLY A 28 -21.43 -6.55 -3.89
N ILE A 29 -21.25 -5.48 -4.67
CA ILE A 29 -21.88 -4.15 -4.55
C ILE A 29 -21.87 -3.59 -3.11
N ALA A 30 -20.82 -2.84 -2.77
CA ALA A 30 -20.72 -2.11 -1.51
C ALA A 30 -21.97 -1.24 -1.31
N SER A 31 -22.76 -1.57 -0.28
CA SER A 31 -23.81 -0.72 0.23
C SER A 31 -23.19 0.54 0.85
N ASP A 32 -23.92 1.65 0.79
CA ASP A 32 -23.52 2.98 1.32
C ASP A 32 -23.14 2.97 2.82
N SER A 33 -23.38 1.84 3.51
CA SER A 33 -23.03 1.55 4.90
C SER A 33 -21.61 1.02 5.12
N ASP A 34 -20.86 0.65 4.06
CA ASP A 34 -19.49 0.12 4.17
C ASP A 34 -18.41 1.19 3.90
N ILE A 35 -18.79 2.48 3.94
CA ILE A 35 -17.86 3.60 3.81
C ILE A 35 -17.08 3.74 5.12
N ARG A 36 -15.93 3.07 5.20
CA ARG A 36 -15.01 3.21 6.34
C ARG A 36 -14.26 4.54 6.24
N PRO A 37 -14.18 5.33 7.34
CA PRO A 37 -13.38 6.55 7.37
C PRO A 37 -11.92 6.23 7.01
N TYR A 38 -11.42 6.85 5.94
CA TYR A 38 -10.04 6.70 5.51
C TYR A 38 -9.13 7.46 6.47
N ASP A 39 -8.37 6.74 7.31
CA ASP A 39 -7.35 7.33 8.17
C ASP A 39 -6.00 7.40 7.41
N PRO A 40 -5.54 8.59 7.00
CA PRO A 40 -4.26 8.75 6.32
C PRO A 40 -3.04 8.39 7.21
N ASN A 41 -3.22 8.23 8.53
CA ASN A 41 -2.18 7.75 9.45
C ASN A 41 -2.07 6.23 9.49
N THR A 42 -3.08 5.49 9.00
CA THR A 42 -2.93 4.04 8.79
C THR A 42 -2.05 3.81 7.57
N GLN A 43 -0.76 3.82 7.81
CA GLN A 43 0.34 3.68 6.86
C GLN A 43 0.42 2.25 6.29
N ARG A 44 -0.70 1.73 5.76
CA ARG A 44 -0.86 0.36 5.24
C ARG A 44 -0.25 0.16 3.85
N ARG A 45 0.17 1.22 3.17
CA ARG A 45 0.88 1.09 1.89
C ARG A 45 2.39 1.13 2.08
N VAL A 46 2.91 0.07 2.72
CA VAL A 46 4.15 -0.49 2.21
C VAL A 46 3.72 -1.22 0.94
N VAL A 47 4.19 -0.76 -0.21
CA VAL A 47 4.00 -1.46 -1.47
C VAL A 47 4.53 -2.89 -1.28
N ARG A 48 3.63 -3.84 -0.97
CA ARG A 48 3.98 -5.25 -0.69
C ARG A 48 4.37 -5.97 -1.97
N GLU A 49 3.95 -5.44 -3.11
CA GLU A 49 4.22 -6.03 -4.41
C GLU A 49 5.50 -5.46 -5.01
N ARG A 50 6.29 -6.32 -5.64
CA ARG A 50 7.48 -5.87 -6.36
C ARG A 50 7.08 -4.89 -7.45
N LEU A 51 7.73 -3.73 -7.49
CA LEU A 51 7.52 -2.72 -8.53
C LEU A 51 8.24 -3.13 -9.82
N GLN A 52 7.80 -4.23 -10.45
CA GLN A 52 8.48 -4.86 -11.59
C GLN A 52 8.73 -3.89 -12.75
N ALA A 53 7.78 -3.00 -13.04
CA ALA A 53 7.94 -1.97 -14.06
C ALA A 53 9.11 -1.02 -13.74
N LEU A 54 9.27 -0.63 -12.48
CA LEU A 54 10.36 0.23 -12.03
C LEU A 54 11.72 -0.50 -12.14
N GLU A 55 11.75 -1.81 -11.84
CA GLU A 55 12.94 -2.64 -12.02
C GLU A 55 13.39 -2.65 -13.49
N ILE A 56 12.44 -2.89 -14.41
CA ILE A 56 12.70 -2.90 -15.86
C ILE A 56 13.17 -1.54 -16.35
N ILE A 57 12.55 -0.46 -15.88
CA ILE A 57 12.95 0.91 -16.23
C ILE A 57 14.39 1.16 -15.78
N ASN A 58 14.74 0.80 -14.55
CA ASN A 58 16.09 1.01 -14.02
C ASN A 58 17.14 0.18 -14.77
N GLU A 59 16.82 -1.07 -15.13
CA GLU A 59 17.72 -1.91 -15.92
C GLU A 59 17.97 -1.33 -17.33
N ARG A 60 16.92 -0.81 -17.98
CA ARG A 60 17.03 -0.13 -19.26
C ARG A 60 17.83 1.16 -19.14
N PHE A 61 17.56 1.96 -18.11
CA PHE A 61 18.31 3.18 -17.81
C PHE A 61 19.80 2.88 -17.65
N ALA A 62 20.19 1.91 -16.83
CA ALA A 62 21.59 1.56 -16.62
C ALA A 62 22.30 1.14 -17.91
N ARG A 63 21.63 0.37 -18.79
CA ARG A 63 22.17 0.01 -20.11
C ARG A 63 22.41 1.24 -20.98
N GLN A 64 21.42 2.12 -21.11
CA GLN A 64 21.52 3.34 -21.92
C GLN A 64 22.56 4.31 -21.34
N PHE A 65 22.61 4.42 -20.01
CA PHE A 65 23.55 5.28 -19.30
C PHE A 65 25.00 4.83 -19.51
N ARG A 66 25.30 3.52 -19.47
CA ARG A 66 26.63 2.97 -19.84
C ARG A 66 27.05 3.38 -21.24
N MET A 67 26.16 3.19 -22.22
CA MET A 67 26.44 3.56 -23.61
C MET A 67 26.65 5.07 -23.77
N GLY A 68 25.82 5.88 -23.11
CA GLY A 68 25.94 7.34 -23.11
C GLY A 68 27.27 7.82 -22.52
N LEU A 69 27.67 7.27 -21.37
CA LEU A 69 28.96 7.57 -20.72
C LEU A 69 30.15 7.10 -21.57
N PHE A 70 30.07 5.92 -22.19
CA PHE A 70 31.12 5.46 -23.09
C PHE A 70 31.30 6.42 -24.27
N ASN A 71 30.20 6.88 -24.88
CA ASN A 71 30.25 7.83 -25.98
C ASN A 71 30.83 9.19 -25.56
N LEU A 72 30.55 9.63 -24.33
CA LEU A 72 31.04 10.89 -23.78
C LEU A 72 32.52 10.82 -23.38
N LEU A 73 32.89 9.83 -22.57
CA LEU A 73 34.22 9.71 -21.95
C LEU A 73 35.21 8.92 -22.79
N ARG A 74 34.74 8.22 -23.84
CA ARG A 74 35.53 7.28 -24.65
C ARG A 74 36.24 6.20 -23.84
N ARG A 75 35.68 5.89 -22.66
CA ARG A 75 36.14 4.86 -21.73
C ARG A 75 34.95 4.04 -21.27
N SER A 76 35.12 2.72 -21.19
CA SER A 76 34.08 1.81 -20.73
C SER A 76 33.82 2.02 -19.22
N PRO A 77 32.64 2.55 -18.83
CA PRO A 77 32.28 2.66 -17.42
C PRO A 77 31.80 1.31 -16.91
N ASP A 78 32.24 0.92 -15.72
CA ASP A 78 31.66 -0.23 -15.00
C ASP A 78 30.47 0.25 -14.18
N ILE A 79 29.28 -0.17 -14.59
CA ILE A 79 28.02 0.17 -13.93
C ILE A 79 27.29 -1.15 -13.74
N THR A 80 26.72 -1.42 -12.58
CA THR A 80 25.90 -2.61 -12.32
C THR A 80 24.63 -2.20 -11.61
N VAL A 81 23.50 -2.85 -11.93
CA VAL A 81 22.23 -2.60 -11.24
C VAL A 81 22.22 -3.45 -9.98
N GLY A 82 22.17 -2.80 -8.82
CA GLY A 82 22.05 -3.48 -7.52
C GLY A 82 20.61 -3.90 -7.20
N ALA A 83 20.45 -4.69 -6.14
CA ALA A 83 19.13 -5.08 -5.64
C ALA A 83 18.34 -3.85 -5.15
N ILE A 84 17.04 -3.83 -5.43
CA ILE A 84 16.15 -2.75 -5.01
C ILE A 84 15.81 -2.93 -3.53
N ARG A 85 15.90 -1.83 -2.78
CA ARG A 85 15.50 -1.76 -1.37
C ARG A 85 14.40 -0.74 -1.22
N ILE A 86 13.32 -1.14 -0.56
CA ILE A 86 12.23 -0.24 -0.19
C ILE A 86 12.53 0.23 1.23
N GLN A 87 12.62 1.55 1.42
CA GLN A 87 12.82 2.15 2.73
C GLN A 87 11.96 3.41 2.86
N PRO A 88 11.55 3.78 4.08
CA PRO A 88 10.89 5.05 4.34
C PRO A 88 11.75 6.24 3.90
N TYR A 89 11.11 7.28 3.37
CA TYR A 89 11.81 8.48 2.90
C TYR A 89 12.65 9.15 4.01
N HIS A 90 12.15 9.19 5.24
CA HIS A 90 12.85 9.82 6.36
C HIS A 90 14.17 9.10 6.72
N GLU A 91 14.23 7.77 6.51
CA GLU A 91 15.43 6.97 6.73
C GLU A 91 16.46 7.22 5.61
N PHE A 92 15.98 7.25 4.35
CA PHE A 92 16.82 7.61 3.21
C PHE A 92 17.46 8.99 3.36
N ALA A 93 16.67 10.01 3.71
CA ALA A 93 17.14 11.39 3.82
C ALA A 93 18.17 11.59 4.93
N ARG A 94 18.06 10.84 6.04
CA ARG A 94 19.03 10.91 7.16
C ARG A 94 20.37 10.27 6.82
N ASN A 95 20.37 9.28 5.93
CA ASN A 95 21.56 8.50 5.56
C ASN A 95 22.26 9.04 4.30
N LEU A 96 21.86 10.20 3.77
CA LEU A 96 22.51 10.80 2.62
C LEU A 96 23.91 11.33 3.03
N PRO A 97 24.99 10.92 2.33
CA PRO A 97 26.30 11.49 2.59
C PRO A 97 26.27 12.98 2.28
N VAL A 98 26.71 13.79 3.24
CA VAL A 98 26.84 15.23 3.05
C VAL A 98 28.09 15.48 2.20
N PRO A 99 27.99 16.22 1.08
CA PRO A 99 29.16 16.52 0.27
C PRO A 99 30.16 17.37 1.08
N THR A 100 31.37 16.85 1.28
CA THR A 100 32.54 17.57 1.80
C THR A 100 33.37 18.15 0.68
#